data_AF-A0A806LD37-F1
#
_entry.id   AF-A0A806LD37-F1
#
_cell.length_a   1.000
_cell.length_b   1.000
_cell.length_c   1.000
_cell.angle_alpha   90.00
_cell.angle_beta   90.00
_cell.angle_gamma   90.00
#
_symmetry.space_group_name_H-M   'P 1'
#
loop_
_entity.id
_entity.type
_entity.pdbx_description
1 polymer ?
#
loop_
_entity_poly.entity_id
_entity_poly.type
_entity_poly.pdbx_seq_one_letter_code
_entity_poly.pdbx_strand_id
1 'polypeptide(L)' 'MKLFEYTAHQGELNGIIDKFMVLHRWQVGFIRVFSAPDNMITVQLYYRDDKPEPETAGVLA' A
#
# COMPACT_ATOMS: atom_id res chain seq x y z
N MET A 1 12.87 -1.53 -8.36
CA MET A 1 11.84 -1.44 -7.31
C MET A 1 10.54 -0.99 -7.93
N LYS A 2 9.48 -1.78 -7.77
CA LYS A 2 8.12 -1.41 -8.20
C LYS A 2 7.42 -0.63 -7.09
N LEU A 3 6.62 0.37 -7.46
CA LEU A 3 5.91 1.26 -6.55
C LEU A 3 4.41 1.09 -6.71
N PHE A 4 3.72 0.89 -5.60
CA PHE A 4 2.28 1.09 -5.51
C PHE A 4 2.00 2.26 -4.57
N GLU A 5 1.12 3.17 -4.98
CA GLU A 5 0.75 4.34 -4.21
C GLU A 5 -0.75 4.39 -4.03
N TYR A 6 -1.18 4.71 -2.81
CA TYR A 6 -2.59 4.84 -2.47
C TYR A 6 -2.80 5.99 -1.51
N THR A 7 -3.78 6.85 -1.81
CA THR A 7 -4.13 8.02 -0.99
C THR A 7 -5.60 7.94 -0.61
N ALA A 8 -5.90 8.04 0.69
CA ALA A 8 -7.27 8.03 1.21
C ALA A 8 -7.41 8.85 2.48
N HIS A 9 -8.64 9.07 2.91
CA HIS A 9 -8.91 9.70 4.20
C HIS A 9 -8.37 8.82 5.34
N GLN A 10 -7.86 9.48 6.38
CA GLN A 10 -7.24 8.81 7.52
C GLN A 10 -8.12 7.70 8.16
N GLY A 11 -9.45 7.87 8.15
CA GLY A 11 -10.40 6.88 8.68
C GLY A 11 -10.51 5.59 7.85
N GLU A 12 -10.24 5.65 6.54
CA GLU A 12 -10.32 4.50 5.62
C GLU A 12 -8.97 3.77 5.53
N LEU A 13 -7.88 4.48 5.87
CA LEU A 13 -6.52 4.02 5.66
C LEU A 13 -6.18 2.76 6.45
N ASN A 14 -6.66 2.62 7.69
CA ASN A 14 -6.35 1.47 8.55
C ASN A 14 -6.84 0.15 7.93
N GLY A 15 -8.09 0.12 7.46
CA GLY A 15 -8.66 -1.09 6.84
C GLY A 15 -7.96 -1.45 5.52
N ILE A 16 -7.42 -0.45 4.85
CA ILE A 16 -6.73 -0.62 3.58
C ILE A 16 -5.30 -1.12 3.80
N ILE A 17 -4.55 -0.51 4.73
CA ILE A 17 -3.23 -0.99 5.14
C ILE A 17 -3.31 -2.43 5.64
N ASP A 18 -4.32 -2.78 6.44
CA ASP A 18 -4.49 -4.15 6.93
C ASP A 18 -4.69 -5.15 5.79
N LYS A 19 -5.56 -4.85 4.82
CA LYS A 19 -5.74 -5.69 3.62
C LYS A 19 -4.44 -5.81 2.81
N PHE A 20 -3.72 -4.71 2.61
CA PHE A 20 -2.44 -4.72 1.89
C PHE A 20 -1.36 -5.53 2.61
N MET A 21 -1.26 -5.39 3.93
CA MET A 21 -0.30 -6.14 4.74
C MET A 21 -0.63 -7.63 4.74
N VAL A 22 -1.90 -8.03 4.66
CA VAL A 22 -2.27 -9.45 4.54
C VAL A 22 -1.83 -10.01 3.17
N LEU A 23 -2.08 -9.28 2.09
CA LEU A 23 -1.84 -9.78 0.72
C LEU A 23 -0.37 -9.71 0.29
N HIS A 24 0.36 -8.67 0.68
CA HIS A 24 1.64 -8.34 0.04
C HIS A 24 2.84 -8.30 0.98
N ARG A 25 2.68 -8.57 2.28
CA ARG A 25 3.75 -8.40 3.27
C ARG A 25 5.07 -9.09 2.92
N TRP A 26 5.05 -10.23 2.23
CA TRP A 26 6.28 -10.95 1.86
C TRP A 26 6.95 -10.40 0.59
N GLN A 27 6.24 -9.57 -0.17
CA GLN A 27 6.69 -8.91 -1.40
C GLN A 27 7.14 -7.46 -1.15
N VAL A 28 6.63 -6.81 -0.10
CA VAL A 28 7.00 -5.44 0.28
C VAL A 28 8.40 -5.42 0.91
N GLY A 29 9.28 -4.59 0.36
CA GLY A 29 10.60 -4.32 0.92
C GLY A 29 10.60 -3.10 1.83
N PHE A 30 9.79 -2.09 1.52
CA PHE A 30 9.73 -0.84 2.27
C PHE A 30 8.36 -0.16 2.14
N ILE A 31 7.92 0.51 3.21
CA ILE A 31 6.67 1.28 3.27
C ILE A 31 6.99 2.71 3.64
N ARG A 32 6.43 3.67 2.90
CA ARG A 32 6.49 5.10 3.24
C ARG A 32 5.08 5.63 3.43
N VAL A 33 4.87 6.36 4.52
CA VAL A 33 3.58 6.99 4.84
C VAL A 33 3.83 8.48 5.03
N PHE A 34 3.00 9.32 4.42
CA PHE A 34 3.06 10.77 4.61
C PHE A 34 1.67 11.39 4.60
N SER A 35 1.53 12.50 5.32
CA SER A 35 0.31 13.30 5.31
C SER A 35 0.12 13.95 3.95
N ALA A 36 -1.09 13.88 3.42
CA ALA A 36 -1.56 14.65 2.29
C ALA A 36 -2.52 15.74 2.78
N PRO A 37 -2.88 16.72 1.93
CA PRO A 37 -3.91 17.72 2.24
C PRO A 37 -5.26 17.07 2.62
N ASP A 38 -6.18 17.86 3.17
CA ASP A 38 -7.58 17.47 3.39
C ASP A 38 -7.79 16.21 4.26
N ASN A 39 -6.99 16.05 5.33
CA ASN A 39 -7.00 14.88 6.23
C ASN A 39 -6.78 13.54 5.50
N MET A 40 -6.06 13.59 4.39
CA MET A 40 -5.67 12.40 3.65
C MET A 40 -4.29 11.92 4.07
N ILE A 41 -4.03 10.64 3.85
CA ILE A 41 -2.73 10.03 4.02
C ILE A 41 -2.40 9.27 2.74
N THR A 42 -1.15 9.41 2.29
CA THR A 42 -0.61 8.64 1.18
C THR A 42 0.31 7.55 1.71
N VAL A 43 0.09 6.32 1.23
CA VAL A 43 0.92 5.15 1.49
C VAL A 43 1.59 4.73 0.19
N GLN A 44 2.90 4.62 0.24
CA GLN A 44 3.74 4.11 -0.83
C GLN A 44 4.33 2.76 -0.41
N LEU A 45 4.08 1.73 -1.20
CA LEU A 45 4.62 0.39 -1.04
C LEU A 45 5.68 0.16 -2.10
N TYR A 46 6.90 -0.14 -1.65
CA TYR A 46 8.00 -0.48 -2.51
C TYR A 46 8.22 -1.99 -2.47
N TYR A 47 7.98 -2.64 -3.60
CA TYR A 47 8.14 -4.08 -3.74
C TYR A 47 9.59 -4.44 -4.04
N ARG A 48 9.99 -5.61 -3.53
CA ARG A 48 11.31 -6.18 -3.82
C ARG A 48 11.32 -6.73 -5.24
N ASP A 49 12.42 -6.48 -5.95
CA ASP A 49 12.55 -6.89 -7.37
C ASP A 49 12.75 -8.41 -7.52
N ASP A 50 13.10 -9.13 -6.44
CA ASP A 50 13.28 -10.58 -6.41
C ASP A 50 11.97 -11.37 -6.17
N LYS A 51 10.83 -10.67 -6.09
CA LYS A 51 9.53 -11.27 -5.80
C LYS A 51 8.60 -11.17 -7.01
N PRO A 52 7.67 -12.14 -7.18
CA PRO A 52 6.66 -12.07 -8.23
C PRO A 52 5.82 -10.81 -8.08
N GLU A 53 5.21 -10.36 -9.18
CA GLU A 53 4.34 -9.18 -9.15
C GLU A 53 3.21 -9.37 -8.12
N PRO A 54 2.89 -8.33 -7.35
CA PRO A 54 1.75 -8.37 -6.45
C PRO A 54 0.47 -8.57 -7.25
N GLU A 55 -0.35 -9.56 -6.87
CA GLU A 55 -1.69 -9.71 -7.43
C GLU A 55 -2.50 -8.46 -7.07
N THR A 56 -2.87 -7.65 -8.06
CA THR A 56 -3.74 -6.48 -7.87
C THR A 56 -5.20 -6.88 -7.62
N ALA A 57 -5.53 -8.17 -7.73
CA ALA A 57 -6.85 -8.72 -7.52
C ALA A 57 -7.21 -8.72 -6.02
N GLY A 58 -8.16 -7.85 -5.63
CA GLY A 58 -8.71 -7.79 -4.27
C GLY A 58 -8.47 -6.49 -3.51
N VAL A 59 -7.63 -5.59 -4.04
CA VAL A 59 -7.40 -4.25 -3.49
C VAL A 59 -8.38 -3.22 -4.04
N LEU A 60 -8.85 -3.42 -5.28
CA LEU A 60 -9.74 -2.51 -6.00
C LEU A 60 -11.21 -2.95 -6.04
N ALA A 61 -11.56 -4.03 -5.31
CA ALA A 61 -12.92 -4.59 -5.28
C ALA A 61 -13.68 -4.20 -4.00
#